data_AF-A0A9E1GKI6-F1
#
_entry.id   AF-A0A9E1GKI6-F1
#
_cell.length_a   1.000
_cell.length_b   1.000
_cell.length_c   1.000
_cell.angle_alpha   90.00
_cell.angle_beta   90.00
_cell.angle_gamma   90.00
#
_symmetry.space_group_name_H-M   'P 1'
#
loop_
_entity.id
_entity.type
_entity.pdbx_description
1 polymer ?
#
loop_
_entity_poly.entity_id
_entity_poly.type
_entity_poly.pdbx_seq_one_letter_code
_entity_poly.pdbx_strand_id
1 'polypeptide(L)'
;MSDYKQRMIREHRELQERIIKLAHMLEGYAEGTLDFTPACSFQLLESQLYAMETYANILQERARIEQVDLNAPLEGGESGEVPQD
;
A
#
# COMPACT_ATOMS: atom_id res chain seq x y z
N MET A 1 -0.29 11.65 17.83
CA MET A 1 0.89 11.06 17.13
C MET A 1 1.53 12.09 16.18
N SER A 2 2.85 12.13 15.97
CA SER A 2 3.43 13.11 15.02
C SER A 2 3.01 12.87 13.56
N ASP A 3 2.83 13.94 12.78
CA ASP A 3 2.40 13.87 11.37
C ASP A 3 3.24 12.91 10.54
N TYR A 4 4.54 12.87 10.80
CA TYR A 4 5.45 11.95 10.12
C TYR A 4 5.12 10.48 10.42
N LYS A 5 4.89 10.11 11.68
CA LYS A 5 4.51 8.75 12.06
C LYS A 5 3.15 8.36 11.46
N GLN A 6 2.19 9.31 11.45
CA GLN A 6 0.89 9.09 10.81
C GLN A 6 1.01 8.85 9.30
N ARG A 7 1.87 9.61 8.61
CA ARG A 7 2.15 9.40 7.18
C ARG A 7 2.74 8.02 6.92
N MET A 8 3.71 7.57 7.72
CA MET A 8 4.31 6.24 7.57
C MET A 8 3.28 5.11 7.75
N ILE A 9 2.39 5.23 8.74
CA ILE A 9 1.32 4.24 8.97
C ILE A 9 0.37 4.20 7.78
N ARG A 10 -0.06 5.37 7.30
CA ARG A 10 -0.96 5.48 6.14
C ARG A 10 -0.33 4.89 4.89
N GLU A 11 0.90 5.28 4.59
CA GLU A 11 1.68 4.79 3.46
C GLU A 11 1.83 3.26 3.49
N HIS A 12 2.21 2.69 4.64
CA HIS A 12 2.34 1.23 4.78
C HIS A 12 1.00 0.52 4.54
N ARG A 13 -0.11 1.04 5.08
CA ARG A 13 -1.44 0.43 4.91
C ARG A 13 -1.91 0.47 3.46
N GLU A 14 -1.84 1.62 2.81
CA GLU A 14 -2.22 1.77 1.41
C GLU A 14 -1.35 0.89 0.51
N LEU A 15 -0.06 0.76 0.82
CA LEU A 15 0.83 -0.14 0.09
C LEU A 15 0.44 -1.62 0.25
N GLN A 16 0.14 -2.07 1.48
CA GLN A 16 -0.31 -3.44 1.75
C GLN A 16 -1.62 -3.76 1.00
N GLU A 17 -2.59 -2.85 0.99
CA GLU A 17 -3.82 -3.03 0.22
C GLU A 17 -3.55 -3.16 -1.28
N ARG A 18 -2.61 -2.37 -1.82
CA ARG A 18 -2.23 -2.44 -3.23
C ARG A 18 -1.49 -3.74 -3.54
N ILE A 19 -0.65 -4.24 -2.64
CA ILE A 19 0.04 -5.55 -2.75
C ILE A 19 -1.01 -6.65 -2.88
N ILE A 20 -1.99 -6.71 -1.95
CA ILE A 20 -3.04 -7.74 -1.96
C ILE A 20 -3.84 -7.72 -3.26
N LYS A 21 -4.26 -6.53 -3.71
CA LYS A 21 -5.02 -6.38 -4.96
C LYS A 21 -4.21 -6.82 -6.18
N LEU A 22 -2.92 -6.47 -6.25
CA LEU A 22 -2.05 -6.84 -7.36
C LEU A 22 -1.75 -8.34 -7.36
N ALA A 23 -1.47 -8.93 -6.20
CA ALA A 23 -1.24 -10.37 -6.06
C ALA A 23 -2.46 -11.17 -6.52
N HIS A 24 -3.66 -10.82 -6.06
CA HIS A 24 -4.90 -11.47 -6.49
C HIS A 24 -5.18 -11.31 -7.99
N MET A 25 -4.89 -10.14 -8.56
CA MET A 25 -5.00 -9.94 -10.00
C MET A 25 -3.98 -10.77 -10.80
N LEU A 26 -2.76 -10.94 -10.29
CA LEU A 26 -1.74 -11.81 -10.88
C LEU A 26 -2.12 -13.29 -10.81
N GLU A 27 -2.74 -13.75 -9.73
CA GLU A 27 -3.31 -15.11 -9.65
C GLU A 27 -4.35 -15.32 -10.76
N GLY A 28 -5.31 -14.41 -10.90
CA GLY A 28 -6.29 -14.48 -11.98
C GLY A 28 -5.69 -14.38 -13.37
N TYR A 29 -4.60 -13.61 -13.54
CA TYR A 29 -3.87 -13.53 -14.81
C TYR A 29 -3.20 -14.87 -15.12
N ALA A 30 -2.54 -15.49 -14.14
CA ALA A 30 -1.88 -16.79 -14.31
C ALA A 30 -2.87 -17.92 -14.63
N GLU A 31 -4.07 -17.87 -14.05
CA GLU A 31 -5.14 -18.84 -14.26
C GLU A 31 -5.97 -18.57 -15.53
N GLY A 32 -5.82 -17.39 -16.15
CA GLY A 32 -6.63 -16.98 -17.30
C GLY A 32 -8.09 -16.70 -16.95
N THR A 33 -8.38 -16.30 -15.71
CA THR A 33 -9.73 -16.07 -15.17
C THR A 33 -10.13 -14.60 -15.12
N LEU A 34 -9.24 -13.68 -15.49
CA LEU A 34 -9.57 -12.25 -15.58
C LEU A 34 -10.68 -11.99 -16.60
N ASP A 35 -11.61 -11.11 -16.24
CA ASP A 35 -12.66 -10.58 -17.11
C ASP A 35 -12.16 -9.50 -18.07
N PHE A 36 -10.88 -9.14 -17.97
CA PHE A 36 -10.18 -8.20 -18.86
C PHE A 36 -8.79 -8.69 -19.25
N THR A 37 -8.21 -8.07 -20.28
CA THR A 37 -6.82 -8.30 -20.67
C THR A 37 -5.96 -7.12 -20.22
N PRO A 38 -4.97 -7.34 -19.32
CA PRO A 38 -4.01 -6.29 -18.96
C PRO A 38 -3.24 -5.79 -20.19
N ALA A 39 -3.03 -4.48 -20.28
CA ALA A 39 -2.16 -3.90 -21.32
C ALA A 39 -0.67 -4.16 -21.06
N CYS A 40 -0.30 -4.37 -19.79
CA CYS A 40 1.05 -4.68 -19.35
C CYS A 40 1.30 -6.19 -19.38
N SER A 41 2.56 -6.59 -19.60
CA SER A 41 2.95 -7.99 -19.47
C SER A 41 2.84 -8.48 -18.03
N PHE A 42 2.58 -9.78 -17.87
CA PHE A 42 2.60 -10.45 -16.57
C PHE A 42 3.91 -10.18 -15.81
N GLN A 43 5.06 -10.30 -16.47
CA GLN A 43 6.38 -10.12 -15.84
C GLN A 43 6.58 -8.70 -15.30
N LEU A 44 6.02 -7.68 -15.97
CA LEU A 44 6.11 -6.31 -15.49
C LEU A 44 5.26 -6.11 -14.22
N LEU A 45 4.06 -6.68 -14.19
CA LEU A 45 3.17 -6.63 -13.03
C LEU A 45 3.73 -7.44 -11.85
N GLU A 46 4.35 -8.59 -12.11
CA GLU A 46 5.07 -9.38 -11.11
C GLU A 46 6.26 -8.60 -10.53
N SER A 47 7.06 -7.96 -11.39
CA SER A 47 8.17 -7.09 -10.94
C SER A 47 7.67 -5.92 -10.09
N GLN A 48 6.52 -5.36 -10.44
CA GLN A 48 5.87 -4.32 -9.64
C GLN A 48 5.45 -4.85 -8.26
N LEU A 49 4.85 -6.04 -8.18
CA LEU A 49 4.49 -6.66 -6.90
C LEU A 49 5.73 -6.84 -6.01
N TYR A 50 6.81 -7.42 -6.56
CA TYR A 50 8.05 -7.62 -5.83
C TYR A 50 8.66 -6.31 -5.30
N ALA A 51 8.64 -5.24 -6.11
CA ALA A 51 9.12 -3.93 -5.69
C ALA A 51 8.27 -3.35 -4.54
N MET A 52 6.95 -3.53 -4.61
CA MET A 52 6.02 -3.07 -3.57
C MET A 52 6.22 -3.84 -2.26
N GLU A 53 6.36 -5.17 -2.30
CA GLU A 53 6.66 -5.99 -1.13
C GLU A 53 8.01 -5.63 -0.49
N THR A 54 9.02 -5.44 -1.32
CA THR A 54 10.34 -4.98 -0.87
C THR A 54 10.24 -3.63 -0.16
N TYR A 55 9.47 -2.69 -0.72
CA TYR A 55 9.27 -1.39 -0.09
C TYR A 55 8.48 -1.48 1.21
N ALA A 56 7.47 -2.35 1.28
CA ALA A 56 6.74 -2.60 2.52
C ALA A 56 7.65 -3.14 3.63
N ASN A 57 8.56 -4.06 3.31
CA ASN A 57 9.56 -4.57 4.25
C ASN A 57 10.50 -3.47 4.75
N ILE A 58 10.89 -2.53 3.88
CA ILE A 58 11.68 -1.35 4.27
C ILE A 58 10.89 -0.47 5.25
N LEU A 59 9.60 -0.24 5.01
CA LEU A 59 8.76 0.53 5.93
C LEU A 59 8.59 -0.16 7.29
N GLN A 60 8.47 -1.49 7.32
CA GLN A 60 8.43 -2.27 8.55
C GLN A 60 9.72 -2.16 9.36
N GLU A 61 10.87 -2.26 8.70
CA GLU A 61 12.16 -2.13 9.37
C GLU A 61 12.39 -0.70 9.88
N ARG A 62 12.01 0.31 9.10
CA ARG A 62 12.00 1.71 9.55
C ARG A 62 11.10 1.90 10.78
N ALA A 63 9.88 1.35 10.75
CA ALA A 63 8.97 1.43 11.88
C ALA A 63 9.55 0.79 13.14
N ARG A 64 10.27 -0.34 13.00
CA ARG A 64 10.99 -0.99 14.10
C ARG A 64 12.10 -0.11 14.68
N ILE A 65 12.91 0.53 13.83
CA ILE A 65 14.01 1.43 14.25
C ILE A 65 13.45 2.69 14.92
N GLU A 66 12.41 3.27 14.32
CA GLU A 66 11.84 4.57 14.71
C GLU A 66 10.75 4.45 15.80
N GLN A 67 10.49 3.23 16.28
CA GLN A 67 9.49 2.90 17.30
C GLN A 67 8.11 3.46 16.90
N VAL A 68 7.65 3.03 15.73
CA VAL A 68 6.33 3.35 15.16
C VAL A 68 5.52 2.05 15.10
N ASP A 69 4.33 2.06 15.71
CA ASP A 69 3.38 0.96 15.54
C ASP A 69 2.57 1.17 14.26
N LEU A 70 2.81 0.34 13.24
CA LEU A 70 2.10 0.38 11.95
C LEU A 70 0.61 0.02 12.07
N ASN A 71 0.20 -0.56 13.20
CA ASN A 71 -1.20 -0.88 13.50
C ASN A 71 -1.89 0.18 14.37
N ALA A 72 -1.18 1.23 14.79
CA ALA A 72 -1.76 2.28 15.59
C ALA A 72 -2.89 3.02 14.83
N PRO A 73 -3.96 3.43 15.52
CA PRO A 73 -5.02 4.21 14.88
C PRO A 73 -4.46 5.52 14.31
N LEU A 74 -4.95 5.91 13.13
CA LEU A 74 -4.65 7.22 12.56
C LEU A 74 -5.51 8.26 13.30
N GLU A 75 -4.90 9.35 13.77
CA GLU A 75 -5.62 10.46 14.40
C GLU A 75 -6.12 11.42 13.30
N GLY A 76 -7.33 11.96 13.45
CA GLY A 76 -7.87 12.99 12.54
C GLY A 76 -8.16 12.46 11.13
N GLY A 77 -9.26 11.73 10.97
CA GLY A 77 -9.92 11.64 9.66
C GLY A 77 -10.37 13.04 9.25
N GLU A 78 -10.07 13.41 8.01
CA GLU A 78 -10.37 14.69 7.34
C GLU A 78 -11.50 15.49 7.99
N SER A 79 -11.16 16.53 8.77
CA SER A 79 -12.02 17.70 8.89
C SER A 79 -11.89 18.44 7.56
N GLY A 80 -12.75 18.08 6.60
CA GLY A 80 -13.04 18.94 5.46
C GLY A 80 -13.74 20.21 5.93
N GLU A 81 -13.05 21.08 6.64
CA GLU A 81 -13.46 22.48 6.78
C GLU A 81 -13.02 23.19 5.50
N VAL A 82 -13.93 23.19 4.53
CA VAL A 82 -13.90 24.20 3.46
C VAL A 82 -14.12 25.56 4.15
N PRO A 83 -13.24 26.55 3.98
CA PRO A 83 -13.50 27.90 4.46
C PRO A 83 -14.84 28.38 3.89
N GLN A 84 -15.80 28.67 4.76
CA GLN A 84 -16.95 29.48 4.35
C GLN A 84 -16.50 30.93 4.34
N ASP A 85 -16.66 31.58 3.18
CA ASP A 85 -16.46 33.01 2.97
C ASP A 85 -17.20 33.88 4.00
#